data_AF-G4TCP8-F1
#
_entry.id   AF-G4TCP8-F1
#
_cell.length_a   1.000
_cell.length_b   1.000
_cell.length_c   1.000
_cell.angle_alpha   90.00
_cell.angle_beta   90.00
_cell.angle_gamma   90.00
#
_symmetry.space_group_name_H-M   'P 1'
#
loop_
_entity.id
_entity.type
_entity.pdbx_description
1 polymer ?
#
loop_
_entity_poly.entity_id
_entity_poly.type
_entity_poly.pdbx_seq_one_letter_code
_entity_poly.pdbx_strand_id
1 'polypeptide(L)'
;MELTVGSEAIGEVWANILHNVYAKLVGSHGFASDAFTNPNSSAGNVVFLRLFYDALLLQPCNPTMVQARAAWIQADASRYKGKHKCTLWKAFASRGLGSGAVSGTYKDSTTVPSGC
;
A
#
# COMPACT_ATOMS: atom_id res chain seq x y z
N MET A 1 -28.96 -10.05 16.31
CA MET A 1 -27.56 -10.25 16.74
C MET A 1 -26.77 -10.66 15.51
N GLU A 2 -26.37 -9.68 14.69
CA GLU A 2 -25.39 -9.85 13.62
C GLU A 2 -24.11 -9.19 14.13
N LEU A 3 -23.07 -9.98 14.35
CA LEU A 3 -21.74 -9.44 14.64
C LEU A 3 -21.18 -8.95 13.31
N THR A 4 -21.50 -7.70 12.96
CA THR A 4 -20.82 -6.96 11.89
C THR A 4 -19.36 -6.82 12.29
N VAL A 5 -18.44 -7.30 11.47
CA VAL A 5 -17.00 -7.30 11.74
C VAL A 5 -16.57 -5.90 12.20
N GLY A 6 -15.97 -5.79 13.39
CA GLY A 6 -15.58 -4.50 13.97
C GLY A 6 -14.55 -3.76 13.11
N SER A 7 -14.56 -2.44 13.13
CA SER A 7 -13.57 -1.59 12.44
C SER A 7 -12.13 -1.98 12.79
N GLU A 8 -11.91 -2.52 13.98
CA GLU A 8 -10.63 -2.96 14.50
C GLU A 8 -10.08 -4.15 13.72
N ALA A 9 -10.93 -5.15 13.42
CA ALA A 9 -10.51 -6.33 12.67
C ALA A 9 -10.19 -5.98 11.20
N ILE A 10 -10.97 -5.08 10.61
CA ILE A 10 -10.70 -4.56 9.26
C ILE A 10 -9.42 -3.73 9.26
N GLY A 11 -9.21 -2.92 10.30
CA GLY A 11 -8.02 -2.12 10.53
C GLY A 11 -6.77 -2.99 10.68
N GLU A 12 -6.85 -4.11 11.38
CA GLU A 12 -5.76 -5.08 11.54
C GLU A 12 -5.34 -5.66 10.17
N VAL A 13 -6.31 -6.05 9.34
CA VAL A 13 -6.03 -6.56 7.99
C VAL A 13 -5.30 -5.50 7.16
N TRP A 14 -5.79 -4.25 7.17
CA TRP A 14 -5.15 -3.17 6.43
C TRP A 14 -3.74 -2.86 6.95
N ALA A 15 -3.56 -2.77 8.27
CA ALA A 15 -2.26 -2.54 8.90
C ALA A 15 -1.26 -3.65 8.53
N ASN A 16 -1.72 -4.90 8.50
CA ASN A 16 -0.89 -6.02 8.08
C ASN A 16 -0.48 -5.92 6.61
N ILE A 17 -1.41 -5.57 5.71
CA ILE A 17 -1.11 -5.31 4.29
C ILE A 17 -0.03 -4.22 4.17
N LEU A 18 -0.20 -3.10 4.85
CA LEU A 18 0.78 -2.01 4.83
C LEU A 18 2.14 -2.42 5.42
N HIS A 19 2.16 -3.30 6.42
CA HIS A 19 3.42 -3.86 6.93
C HIS A 19 4.16 -4.68 5.86
N ASN A 20 3.46 -5.40 4.99
CA ASN A 20 4.08 -6.10 3.86
C ASN A 20 4.64 -5.11 2.82
N VAL A 21 3.94 -4.00 2.57
CA VAL A 21 4.45 -2.92 1.71
C VAL A 21 5.74 -2.34 2.29
N TYR A 22 5.74 -2.00 3.58
CA TYR A 22 6.92 -1.54 4.30
C TYR A 22 8.09 -2.54 4.18
N ALA A 23 7.85 -3.81 4.51
CA ALA A 23 8.87 -4.84 4.48
C ALA A 23 9.46 -5.02 3.07
N LYS A 24 8.64 -4.97 2.02
CA LYS A 24 9.11 -5.06 0.63
C LYS A 24 9.93 -3.85 0.19
N LEU A 25 9.54 -2.63 0.60
CA LEU A 25 10.29 -1.42 0.31
C LEU A 25 11.63 -1.40 1.05
N VAL A 26 11.64 -1.72 2.35
CA VAL A 26 12.88 -1.83 3.14
C VAL A 26 13.79 -2.92 2.60
N GLY A 27 13.25 -4.08 2.24
CA GLY A 27 14.02 -5.16 1.62
C GLY A 27 14.65 -4.75 0.28
N SER A 28 14.00 -3.84 -0.47
CA SER A 28 14.49 -3.39 -1.80
C SER A 28 15.45 -2.21 -1.73
N HIS A 29 15.31 -1.34 -0.71
CA HIS A 29 15.99 -0.04 -0.65
C HIS A 29 16.78 0.19 0.65
N GLY A 30 16.83 -0.79 1.54
CA GLY A 30 17.46 -0.68 2.86
C GLY A 30 16.64 0.14 3.85
N PHE A 31 17.20 0.32 5.04
CA PHE A 31 16.62 1.07 6.15
C PHE A 31 17.50 2.28 6.47
N ALA A 32 16.89 3.45 6.63
CA ALA A 32 17.54 4.67 7.11
C ALA A 32 17.22 4.92 8.58
N SER A 33 18.23 4.99 9.44
CA SER A 33 18.07 5.29 10.87
C SER A 33 17.71 6.75 11.15
N ASP A 34 17.96 7.64 10.20
CA ASP A 34 17.71 9.09 10.27
C ASP A 34 16.40 9.51 9.56
N ALA A 35 15.48 8.57 9.28
CA ALA A 35 14.25 8.83 8.51
C ALA A 35 13.38 9.98 9.05
N PHE A 36 13.43 10.26 10.36
CA PHE A 36 12.68 11.37 10.97
C PHE A 36 13.26 12.75 10.67
N THR A 37 14.56 12.84 10.37
CA THR A 37 15.27 14.10 10.12
C THR A 37 15.73 14.23 8.67
N ASN A 38 15.74 13.13 7.92
CA ASN A 38 16.15 13.09 6.52
C ASN A 38 15.03 12.56 5.60
N PRO A 39 14.10 13.45 5.19
CA PRO A 39 12.98 13.07 4.35
C PRO A 39 13.32 12.80 2.88
N ASN A 40 14.55 13.09 2.46
CA ASN A 40 14.99 13.00 1.06
C ASN A 40 15.71 11.69 0.75
N SER A 41 15.94 10.85 1.76
CA SER A 41 16.55 9.53 1.58
C SER A 41 15.68 8.64 0.68
N SER A 42 16.35 7.86 -0.17
CA SER A 42 15.70 6.85 -1.01
C SER A 42 15.51 5.50 -0.29
N ALA A 43 15.81 5.42 1.00
CA ALA A 43 15.64 4.19 1.79
C ALA A 43 14.17 3.79 1.92
N GLY A 44 13.93 2.49 2.07
CA GLY A 44 12.59 1.92 1.93
C GLY A 44 11.59 2.40 2.98
N ASN A 45 12.05 2.62 4.22
CA ASN A 45 11.23 3.15 5.30
C ASN A 45 10.84 4.64 5.07
N VAL A 46 11.71 5.42 4.44
CA VAL A 46 11.42 6.82 4.06
C VAL A 46 10.44 6.86 2.88
N VAL A 47 10.70 6.04 1.85
CA VAL A 47 9.79 5.88 0.71
C VAL A 47 8.40 5.43 1.17
N PHE A 48 8.32 4.44 2.06
CA PHE A 48 7.06 3.98 2.64
C PHE A 48 6.27 5.13 3.28
N LEU A 49 6.92 5.91 4.16
CA LEU A 49 6.23 7.00 4.86
C LEU A 49 5.76 8.10 3.90
N ARG A 50 6.53 8.39 2.84
CA ARG A 50 6.12 9.34 1.81
C ARG A 50 4.93 8.86 0.99
N LEU A 51 4.96 7.61 0.55
CA LEU A 51 3.83 7.01 -0.16
C LEU A 51 2.59 6.90 0.72
N PHE A 52 2.75 6.55 2.00
CA PHE A 52 1.64 6.48 2.94
C PHE A 52 0.94 7.83 3.08
N TYR A 53 1.70 8.89 3.35
CA TYR A 53 1.13 10.22 3.52
C TYR A 53 0.47 10.74 2.24
N ASP A 54 1.14 10.58 1.09
CA ASP A 54 0.57 11.01 -0.20
C ASP A 54 -0.71 10.22 -0.55
N ALA A 55 -0.75 8.91 -0.25
CA ALA A 55 -1.94 8.09 -0.49
C ALA A 55 -3.13 8.53 0.37
N LEU A 56 -2.90 8.96 1.61
CA LEU A 56 -3.95 9.52 2.48
C LEU A 56 -4.55 10.81 1.91
N LEU A 57 -3.76 11.59 1.18
CA LEU A 57 -4.22 12.81 0.51
C LEU A 57 -4.96 12.52 -0.82
N LEU A 58 -4.60 11.43 -1.50
CA LEU A 58 -5.14 11.07 -2.82
C LEU A 58 -6.41 10.21 -2.76
N GLN A 59 -6.63 9.47 -1.67
CA GLN A 59 -7.80 8.59 -1.55
C GLN A 59 -9.11 9.39 -1.52
N PRO A 60 -10.21 8.85 -2.08
CA PRO A 60 -11.52 9.50 -2.03
C PRO A 60 -12.10 9.51 -0.61
N CYS A 61 -13.18 10.27 -0.40
CA CYS A 61 -13.98 10.19 0.83
C CYS A 61 -14.58 8.78 0.98
N ASN A 62 -14.48 8.19 2.18
CA ASN A 62 -14.92 6.84 2.50
C ASN A 62 -14.39 5.77 1.51
N PRO A 63 -13.06 5.60 1.40
CA PRO A 63 -12.47 4.71 0.41
C PRO A 63 -12.68 3.23 0.77
N THR A 64 -12.82 2.39 -0.25
CA THR A 64 -12.63 0.94 -0.10
C THR A 64 -11.14 0.58 -0.07
N MET A 65 -10.77 -0.63 0.37
CA MET A 65 -9.37 -1.08 0.32
C MET A 65 -8.78 -1.05 -1.11
N VAL A 66 -9.59 -1.38 -2.13
CA VAL A 66 -9.16 -1.34 -3.54
C VAL A 66 -8.87 0.10 -3.98
N GLN A 67 -9.67 1.07 -3.54
CA GLN A 67 -9.44 2.49 -3.78
C GLN A 67 -8.22 3.00 -3.01
N ALA A 68 -8.06 2.61 -1.75
CA ALA A 68 -6.89 2.98 -0.95
C ALA A 68 -5.59 2.44 -1.59
N ARG A 69 -5.56 1.18 -2.04
CA ARG A 69 -4.44 0.64 -2.84
C ARG A 69 -4.19 1.45 -4.10
N ALA A 70 -5.23 1.82 -4.85
CA ALA A 70 -5.06 2.63 -6.05
C ALA A 70 -4.40 3.98 -5.73
N ALA A 71 -4.76 4.61 -4.61
CA ALA A 71 -4.12 5.84 -4.14
C ALA A 71 -2.62 5.65 -3.85
N TRP A 72 -2.20 4.50 -3.29
CA TRP A 72 -0.78 4.17 -3.13
C TRP A 72 -0.02 4.07 -4.46
N ILE A 73 -0.62 3.41 -5.46
CA ILE A 73 -0.01 3.31 -6.81
C ILE A 73 0.06 4.70 -7.47
N GLN A 74 -0.95 5.54 -7.29
CA GLN A 74 -0.97 6.91 -7.79
C GLN A 74 0.05 7.80 -7.08
N ALA A 75 0.24 7.63 -5.76
CA ALA A 75 1.27 8.33 -5.00
C ALA A 75 2.67 8.05 -5.58
N ASP A 76 2.97 6.78 -5.88
CA ASP A 76 4.24 6.38 -6.49
C ASP A 76 4.41 6.93 -7.91
N ALA A 77 3.34 6.90 -8.72
CA ALA A 77 3.34 7.52 -10.05
C ALA A 77 3.63 9.03 -9.98
N SER A 78 3.07 9.72 -8.99
CA SER A 78 3.16 11.18 -8.86
C SER A 78 4.54 11.61 -8.35
N ARG A 79 5.01 11.01 -7.25
CA ARG A 79 6.26 11.37 -6.57
C ARG A 79 7.49 10.75 -7.22
N TYR A 80 7.44 9.45 -7.53
CA TYR A 80 8.60 8.67 -7.96
C TYR A 80 8.51 8.19 -9.41
N LYS A 81 7.54 8.71 -10.19
CA LYS A 81 7.33 8.33 -11.60
C LYS A 81 7.12 6.83 -11.80
N GLY A 82 6.53 6.16 -10.82
CA GLY A 82 6.20 4.73 -10.90
C GLY A 82 7.36 3.79 -10.57
N LYS A 83 8.46 4.29 -10.00
CA LYS A 83 9.68 3.51 -9.71
C LYS A 83 9.40 2.31 -8.79
N HIS A 84 8.43 2.41 -7.88
CA HIS A 84 8.13 1.36 -6.90
C HIS A 84 6.88 0.55 -7.25
N LYS A 85 6.22 0.84 -8.39
CA LYS A 85 4.98 0.22 -8.85
C LYS A 85 4.96 -1.30 -8.71
N CYS A 86 6.01 -1.99 -9.16
CA CYS A 86 6.08 -3.45 -9.13
C CYS A 86 6.14 -3.98 -7.69
N THR A 87 6.93 -3.33 -6.84
CA THR A 87 7.08 -3.67 -5.43
C THR A 87 5.76 -3.49 -4.69
N LEU A 88 5.05 -2.38 -4.96
CA LEU A 88 3.73 -2.11 -4.39
C LEU A 88 2.70 -3.15 -4.83
N TRP A 89 2.59 -3.43 -6.14
CA TRP A 89 1.65 -4.43 -6.64
C TRP A 89 1.91 -5.81 -6.06
N LYS A 90 3.17 -6.25 -5.98
CA LYS A 90 3.54 -7.53 -5.36
C LYS A 90 3.19 -7.57 -3.87
N ALA A 91 3.38 -6.47 -3.14
CA ALA A 91 3.04 -6.39 -1.72
C ALA A 91 1.52 -6.43 -1.47
N PHE A 92 0.72 -5.69 -2.25
CA PHE A 92 -0.73 -5.72 -2.13
C PHE A 92 -1.32 -7.06 -2.59
N ALA A 93 -0.83 -7.61 -3.71
CA ALA A 93 -1.28 -8.89 -4.23
C ALA A 93 -0.99 -10.07 -3.30
N SER A 94 0.09 -10.03 -2.51
CA SER A 94 0.42 -11.11 -1.57
C SER A 94 -0.64 -11.29 -0.47
N ARG A 95 -1.52 -10.30 -0.28
CA ARG A 95 -2.61 -10.30 0.71
C ARG A 95 -3.98 -10.12 0.07
N GLY A 96 -4.16 -10.64 -1.14
CA GLY A 96 -5.47 -10.66 -1.82
C GLY A 96 -5.89 -9.34 -2.47
N LEU A 97 -5.06 -8.29 -2.40
CA LEU A 97 -5.41 -6.97 -2.91
C LEU A 97 -4.79 -6.66 -4.30
N GLY A 98 -4.55 -7.70 -5.10
CA GLY A 98 -4.00 -7.62 -6.45
C GLY A 98 -4.95 -6.99 -7.47
N SER A 99 -4.50 -6.91 -8.72
CA SER A 99 -5.17 -6.16 -9.79
C SER A 99 -6.61 -6.59 -10.09
N GLY A 100 -6.95 -7.86 -9.89
CA GLY A 100 -8.30 -8.39 -10.05
C GLY A 100 -9.20 -8.28 -8.81
N ALA A 101 -8.75 -7.63 -7.73
CA ALA A 101 -9.54 -7.53 -6.51
C ALA A 101 -10.73 -6.58 -6.68
N VAL A 102 -11.91 -6.98 -6.21
CA VAL A 102 -13.18 -6.25 -6.40
C VAL A 102 -13.79 -5.89 -5.06
N SER A 103 -14.11 -4.61 -4.86
CA SER A 103 -14.86 -4.12 -3.69
C SER A 103 -16.35 -4.39 -3.81
N GLY A 104 -17.06 -4.48 -2.68
CA GLY A 104 -18.50 -4.73 -2.62
C GLY A 104 -18.88 -6.21 -2.72
N THR A 105 -18.16 -6.99 -3.54
CA THR A 105 -18.28 -8.46 -3.60
C THR A 105 -17.16 -9.20 -2.87
N TYR A 106 -16.19 -8.47 -2.29
CA TYR A 106 -15.07 -8.98 -1.50
C TYR A 106 -14.30 -10.12 -2.20
N LYS A 107 -14.02 -9.93 -3.50
CA LYS A 107 -13.24 -10.89 -4.28
C LYS A 107 -11.76 -10.54 -4.18
N ASP A 108 -11.00 -11.44 -3.55
CA ASP A 108 -9.55 -11.35 -3.49
C ASP A 108 -8.89 -11.70 -4.83
N SER A 109 -7.68 -11.18 -5.03
CA SER A 109 -6.84 -11.45 -6.18
C SER A 109 -5.37 -11.41 -5.78
N THR A 110 -4.61 -12.43 -6.17
CA THR A 110 -3.14 -12.45 -6.08
C THR A 110 -2.46 -12.02 -7.38
N THR A 111 -3.24 -11.65 -8.40
CA THR A 111 -2.73 -11.24 -9.71
C THR A 111 -1.99 -9.91 -9.66
N VAL A 112 -0.74 -9.93 -10.14
CA VAL A 112 0.09 -8.74 -10.37
C VAL A 112 -0.09 -8.29 -11.83
N PRO A 113 -0.26 -6.98 -12.13
CA PRO A 113 -0.36 -6.51 -13.52
C PRO A 113 0.86 -6.88 -14.37
N SER A 114 0.65 -7.03 -15.68
CA SER A 114 1.75 -7.15 -16.63
C SER A 114 2.65 -5.90 -16.61
N GLY A 115 3.95 -6.11 -16.87
CA GLY A 115 4.96 -5.05 -16.76
C GLY A 115 5.41 -4.75 -15.33
N CYS A 116 5.24 -5.70 -14.42
CA CYS A 116 5.73 -5.66 -13.03
C CYS A 116 6.65 -6.84 -12.68
#